data_AF-A0A816R1Q6-F1
#
_entry.id   AF-A0A816R1Q6-F1
#
_cell.length_a   1.000
_cell.length_b   1.000
_cell.length_c   1.000
_cell.angle_alpha   90.00
_cell.angle_beta   90.00
_cell.angle_gamma   90.00
#
_symmetry.space_group_name_H-M   'P 1'
#
loop_
_entity.id
_entity.type
_entity.pdbx_description
1 polymer ?
#
loop_
_entity_poly.entity_id
_entity_poly.type
_entity_poly.pdbx_seq_one_letter_code
_entity_poly.pdbx_strand_id
1 'polypeptide(L)'
;MKEIAVSGNSIPLHARPVTRALASALGASSKLITSSSPNQGRVLRANSKRRALDDKKNANPPKKKKKRALLKDITNVTSHNSYTTSCLSAAKLQVVKNIKQIKKGRACSSKVASSSAMVQVESDSAGVSLSGCTDTNEASSSLKPSSRLPPRPLGRSAERRSTVASIPKFTDIDSDVKDPLLCSLYAPDIYYNLRVAELKRRPCPDFMGRTQRDVTQTMRGILVDWLVEVSEEYTLASDTLYLTVYLIDWFLNGNCMERQRLQLLGITCMLIASKYEEIYAPRIEEFCFITDNTYTRDQVLDMESQVLKHFSFQIYTPTSKTFLRRFLRAAQPSHLMMPSVEMEFLANYLTELTLIECQFLKYLPSVIAASAVFLAKWTMNQSSHPWNLTLEHYTTYKASDLKACVQALQELQLNTKGCPLNSIRIKYRQDKFKCVAVFTSPKVPERLF
;
A
#
# COMPACT_ATOMS: atom_id res chain seq x y z
N MET A 1 -36.96 58.96 -38.58
CA MET A 1 -37.22 59.81 -37.40
C MET A 1 -37.07 58.96 -36.15
N LYS A 2 -36.13 59.39 -35.29
CA LYS A 2 -36.02 59.23 -33.83
C LYS A 2 -36.13 57.86 -33.13
N GLU A 3 -35.05 57.58 -32.41
CA GLU A 3 -34.84 56.69 -31.27
C GLU A 3 -35.90 56.80 -30.16
N ILE A 4 -36.00 55.77 -29.31
CA ILE A 4 -35.90 55.87 -27.84
C ILE A 4 -35.45 54.50 -27.28
N ALA A 5 -34.61 54.59 -26.25
CA ALA A 5 -33.74 53.58 -25.66
C ALA A 5 -34.39 52.61 -24.64
N VAL A 6 -33.77 51.44 -24.47
CA VAL A 6 -33.77 50.68 -23.20
C VAL A 6 -32.34 50.17 -22.97
N SER A 7 -31.77 50.49 -21.81
CA SER A 7 -30.42 50.13 -21.40
C SER A 7 -30.31 48.65 -21.03
N GLY A 8 -29.34 47.95 -21.63
CA GLY A 8 -28.90 46.63 -21.20
C GLY A 8 -27.68 46.74 -20.29
N ASN A 9 -27.81 46.28 -19.04
CA ASN A 9 -26.66 46.05 -18.16
C ASN A 9 -25.90 44.79 -18.61
N SER A 10 -24.68 44.98 -19.09
CA SER A 10 -23.72 43.91 -19.39
C SER A 10 -23.04 43.42 -18.10
N ILE A 11 -23.18 42.13 -17.79
CA ILE A 11 -22.47 41.43 -16.71
C ILE A 11 -21.09 40.97 -17.25
N PRO A 12 -19.96 41.26 -16.58
CA PRO A 12 -18.66 40.76 -17.00
C PRO A 12 -18.46 39.28 -16.61
N LEU A 13 -18.22 38.43 -17.60
CA LEU A 13 -17.83 37.02 -17.42
C LEU A 13 -16.35 36.93 -17.00
N HIS A 14 -16.10 36.69 -15.72
CA HIS A 14 -14.77 36.33 -15.22
C HIS A 14 -14.38 34.91 -15.62
N ALA A 15 -13.11 34.79 -16.02
CA ALA A 15 -12.44 33.65 -16.62
C ALA A 15 -12.44 32.37 -15.76
N ARG A 16 -12.62 31.22 -16.43
CA ARG A 16 -12.38 29.87 -15.88
C ARG A 16 -10.87 29.55 -15.91
N PRO A 17 -10.31 28.82 -14.92
CA PRO A 17 -8.90 28.43 -14.95
C PRO A 17 -8.61 27.41 -16.06
N VAL A 18 -7.63 27.72 -16.90
CA VAL A 18 -7.17 26.86 -18.00
C VAL A 18 -6.21 25.79 -17.44
N THR A 19 -6.54 24.51 -17.61
CA THR A 19 -5.70 23.39 -17.21
C THR A 19 -4.49 23.21 -18.13
N ARG A 20 -3.34 22.80 -17.57
CA ARG A 20 -2.04 22.60 -18.25
C ARG A 20 -2.09 21.70 -19.50
N ALA A 21 -3.08 20.80 -19.58
CA ALA A 21 -3.31 19.93 -20.74
C ALA A 21 -3.93 20.63 -21.96
N LEU A 22 -4.59 21.79 -21.79
CA LEU A 22 -5.20 22.56 -22.89
C LEU A 22 -4.17 23.53 -23.51
N ALA A 23 -3.20 24.00 -22.72
CA ALA A 23 -2.14 24.89 -23.18
C ALA A 23 -1.14 24.19 -24.12
N SER A 24 -0.90 22.88 -23.93
CA SER A 24 -0.05 22.10 -24.84
C SER A 24 -0.75 21.79 -26.18
N ALA A 25 -2.07 21.65 -26.19
CA ALA A 25 -2.86 21.40 -27.39
C ALA A 25 -2.95 22.62 -28.32
N LEU A 26 -2.94 23.84 -27.76
CA LEU A 26 -2.96 25.10 -28.53
C LEU A 26 -1.57 25.51 -29.04
N GLY A 27 -0.49 25.02 -28.43
CA GLY A 27 0.89 25.26 -28.89
C GLY A 27 1.35 24.40 -30.07
N ALA A 28 0.62 23.33 -30.39
CA ALA A 28 0.95 22.42 -31.49
C ALA A 28 0.25 22.74 -32.83
N SER A 29 -0.67 23.71 -32.84
CA SER A 29 -1.44 24.09 -34.03
C SER A 29 -1.21 25.55 -34.44
N SER A 30 0.05 25.93 -34.66
CA SER A 30 0.38 27.17 -35.42
C SER A 30 1.73 27.04 -36.13
N LYS A 31 1.83 26.08 -37.04
CA LYS A 31 2.89 26.11 -38.07
C LYS A 31 2.32 25.62 -39.39
N LEU A 32 1.79 26.56 -40.16
CA LEU A 32 1.73 26.54 -41.63
C LEU A 32 1.28 27.95 -42.04
N ILE A 33 2.22 28.74 -42.57
CA ILE A 33 2.10 29.71 -43.69
C ILE A 33 3.40 30.52 -43.74
N THR A 34 3.98 30.55 -44.93
CA THR A 34 5.24 31.15 -45.37
C THR A 34 5.07 32.62 -45.80
N SER A 35 6.05 33.50 -45.53
CA SER A 35 6.69 34.37 -46.56
C SER A 35 7.63 35.45 -45.99
N SER A 36 8.76 35.62 -46.70
CA SER A 36 9.61 36.82 -46.90
C SER A 36 10.41 37.47 -45.75
N SER A 37 11.73 37.50 -45.94
CA SER A 37 12.78 38.32 -45.28
C SER A 37 12.79 39.77 -45.83
N PRO A 38 13.56 40.75 -45.24
CA PRO A 38 15.03 40.81 -45.33
C PRO A 38 15.83 41.42 -44.13
N ASN A 39 17.11 40.98 -44.05
CA ASN A 39 18.37 41.64 -43.64
C ASN A 39 18.51 42.66 -42.49
N GLN A 40 19.42 42.36 -41.54
CA GLN A 40 20.71 43.06 -41.23
C GLN A 40 21.28 42.44 -39.93
N GLY A 41 22.49 41.87 -39.86
CA GLY A 41 23.78 42.57 -39.79
C GLY A 41 24.74 41.73 -38.90
N ARG A 42 25.91 41.40 -39.43
CA ARG A 42 27.01 40.63 -38.80
C ARG A 42 27.82 41.49 -37.83
N VAL A 43 28.26 40.95 -36.68
CA VAL A 43 29.61 41.18 -36.14
C VAL A 43 30.13 39.90 -35.46
N LEU A 44 31.33 39.47 -35.88
CA LEU A 44 32.13 38.37 -35.36
C LEU A 44 33.17 38.90 -34.36
N ARG A 45 33.48 38.18 -33.26
CA ARG A 45 34.89 37.99 -32.82
C ARG A 45 35.13 36.84 -31.82
N ALA A 46 35.84 35.84 -32.34
CA ALA A 46 36.99 35.06 -31.83
C ALA A 46 37.05 34.39 -30.44
N ASN A 47 37.51 33.13 -30.52
CA ASN A 47 37.93 32.16 -29.50
C ASN A 47 39.10 32.58 -28.59
N SER A 48 39.20 31.92 -27.42
CA SER A 48 40.49 31.39 -26.94
C SER A 48 40.30 30.09 -26.12
N LYS A 49 41.24 29.16 -26.32
CA LYS A 49 41.30 27.78 -25.79
C LYS A 49 42.29 27.68 -24.61
N ARG A 50 41.90 26.84 -23.63
CA ARG A 50 42.71 25.97 -22.71
C ARG A 50 43.58 26.57 -21.60
N ARG A 51 43.36 26.07 -20.37
CA ARG A 51 44.26 25.10 -19.71
C ARG A 51 43.56 24.35 -18.56
N ALA A 52 43.88 23.07 -18.43
CA ALA A 52 43.51 22.19 -17.34
C ALA A 52 44.56 22.24 -16.22
N LEU A 53 44.15 21.96 -14.99
CA LEU A 53 45.00 21.52 -13.89
C LEU A 53 44.24 20.46 -13.08
N ASP A 54 44.78 19.26 -13.09
CA ASP A 54 44.36 18.08 -12.34
C ASP A 54 44.54 18.30 -10.84
N ASP A 55 43.63 17.74 -10.03
CA ASP A 55 44.03 17.13 -8.76
C ASP A 55 43.25 15.85 -8.46
N LYS A 56 43.98 14.90 -7.88
CA LYS A 56 43.74 13.44 -7.87
C LYS A 56 42.69 12.96 -6.85
N LYS A 57 42.03 11.86 -7.24
CA LYS A 57 41.54 10.71 -6.45
C LYS A 57 40.42 10.92 -5.41
N ASN A 58 39.24 10.39 -5.72
CA ASN A 58 38.81 9.09 -5.17
C ASN A 58 37.63 8.53 -5.99
N ALA A 59 37.92 7.54 -6.83
CA ALA A 59 36.91 6.77 -7.52
C ALA A 59 36.21 5.86 -6.49
N ASN A 60 34.93 6.13 -6.22
CA ASN A 60 34.07 5.17 -5.52
C ASN A 60 34.05 3.86 -6.33
N PRO A 61 34.20 2.69 -5.67
CA PRO A 61 34.11 1.41 -6.36
C PRO A 61 32.69 1.22 -6.91
N PRO A 62 32.52 0.41 -7.98
CA PRO A 62 31.21 0.15 -8.55
C PRO A 62 30.30 -0.43 -7.46
N LYS A 63 29.09 0.15 -7.34
CA LYS A 63 28.03 -0.32 -6.44
C LYS A 63 27.94 -1.84 -6.54
N LYS A 64 28.19 -2.54 -5.43
CA LYS A 64 27.98 -3.99 -5.31
C LYS A 64 26.58 -4.27 -5.84
N LYS A 65 26.47 -5.15 -6.85
CA LYS A 65 25.19 -5.67 -7.34
C LYS A 65 24.45 -6.22 -6.12
N LYS A 66 23.41 -5.50 -5.66
CA LYS A 66 22.48 -6.04 -4.67
C LYS A 66 21.90 -7.32 -5.27
N LYS A 67 21.87 -8.40 -4.50
CA LYS A 67 21.22 -9.64 -4.93
C LYS A 67 19.76 -9.28 -5.25
N ARG A 68 19.31 -9.64 -6.46
CA ARG A 68 17.95 -9.37 -6.95
C ARG A 68 16.93 -9.92 -5.95
N ALA A 69 15.90 -9.14 -5.63
CA ALA A 69 14.72 -9.66 -4.95
C ALA A 69 13.94 -10.50 -5.97
N LEU A 70 14.27 -11.78 -6.12
CA LEU A 70 13.51 -12.71 -6.95
C LEU A 70 12.51 -13.43 -6.06
N LEU A 71 11.24 -13.38 -6.46
CA LEU A 71 10.20 -14.19 -5.85
C LEU A 71 10.53 -15.65 -6.12
N LYS A 72 10.69 -16.43 -5.05
CA LYS A 72 10.87 -17.88 -5.18
C LYS A 72 9.59 -18.52 -5.66
N ASP A 73 9.71 -19.69 -6.26
CA ASP A 73 8.57 -20.46 -6.76
C ASP A 73 7.52 -20.71 -5.66
N ILE A 74 6.33 -20.14 -5.85
CA ILE A 74 5.20 -20.24 -4.92
C ILE A 74 4.40 -21.54 -5.16
N THR A 75 4.65 -22.25 -6.27
CA THR A 75 3.83 -23.41 -6.67
C THR A 75 3.89 -24.58 -5.70
N ASN A 76 4.98 -24.72 -4.94
CA ASN A 76 5.20 -25.79 -3.96
C ASN A 76 4.62 -25.52 -2.56
N VAL A 77 3.96 -24.37 -2.33
CA VAL A 77 3.33 -24.06 -1.04
C VAL A 77 2.02 -24.85 -0.92
N THR A 78 2.04 -25.97 -0.20
CA THR A 78 0.84 -26.75 0.11
C THR A 78 0.05 -26.10 1.25
N SER A 79 -1.27 -26.17 1.14
CA SER A 79 -2.24 -25.55 2.04
C SER A 79 -2.28 -26.25 3.41
N HIS A 80 -1.34 -25.91 4.28
CA HIS A 80 -1.49 -26.07 5.73
C HIS A 80 -1.53 -24.68 6.37
N ASN A 81 -2.65 -24.35 7.01
CA ASN A 81 -2.95 -23.06 7.64
C ASN A 81 -2.16 -22.80 8.95
N SER A 82 -0.93 -23.30 9.02
CA SER A 82 -0.05 -23.13 10.17
C SER A 82 1.35 -22.91 9.65
N TYR A 83 1.99 -21.80 10.03
CA TYR A 83 3.39 -21.47 9.69
C TYR A 83 4.42 -22.46 10.30
N THR A 84 3.99 -23.63 10.74
CA THR A 84 4.77 -24.65 11.42
C THR A 84 4.96 -25.86 10.53
N THR A 85 5.65 -25.71 9.39
CA THR A 85 6.59 -26.69 8.82
C THR A 85 7.03 -26.26 7.41
N SER A 86 8.33 -26.45 7.15
CA SER A 86 9.04 -26.26 5.88
C SER A 86 9.15 -24.84 5.30
N CYS A 87 10.10 -24.06 5.83
CA CYS A 87 10.96 -23.16 5.06
C CYS A 87 12.32 -23.09 5.77
N LEU A 88 13.19 -24.08 5.49
CA LEU A 88 14.56 -24.08 6.01
C LEU A 88 15.31 -22.85 5.49
N SER A 89 15.57 -21.91 6.39
CA SER A 89 16.42 -20.75 6.16
C SER A 89 17.89 -21.19 6.03
N ALA A 90 18.42 -21.28 4.81
CA ALA A 90 19.86 -21.42 4.59
C ALA A 90 20.52 -20.03 4.57
N ALA A 91 20.77 -19.48 5.76
CA ALA A 91 21.67 -18.34 5.95
C ALA A 91 22.74 -18.73 6.96
N LYS A 92 23.73 -19.52 6.52
CA LYS A 92 25.07 -19.65 7.12
C LYS A 92 25.90 -20.59 6.26
N LEU A 93 26.75 -20.04 5.40
CA LEU A 93 27.90 -20.73 4.82
C LEU A 93 28.87 -19.67 4.30
N GLN A 94 29.70 -19.15 5.23
CA GLN A 94 31.06 -18.68 4.96
C GLN A 94 31.89 -18.81 6.23
N VAL A 95 32.40 -20.01 6.47
CA VAL A 95 33.73 -20.22 7.06
C VAL A 95 34.29 -21.45 6.35
N VAL A 96 35.20 -21.23 5.39
CA VAL A 96 36.10 -22.28 4.89
C VAL A 96 37.51 -21.82 5.18
N LYS A 97 38.22 -22.63 5.97
CA LYS A 97 39.67 -22.84 6.14
C LYS A 97 39.76 -23.74 7.39
N ASN A 98 40.27 -24.96 7.40
CA ASN A 98 41.33 -25.60 6.65
C ASN A 98 41.20 -27.13 6.79
N ILE A 99 42.06 -27.83 6.04
CA ILE A 99 42.66 -29.15 6.27
C ILE A 99 42.24 -30.23 5.26
N LYS A 100 43.30 -30.67 4.59
CA LYS A 100 43.44 -31.62 3.49
C LYS A 100 43.15 -33.07 3.93
N GLN A 101 42.92 -33.89 2.90
CA GLN A 101 43.45 -35.26 2.75
C GLN A 101 42.78 -36.39 3.56
N ILE A 102 42.09 -37.33 2.90
CA ILE A 102 42.64 -38.63 2.45
C ILE A 102 41.55 -39.54 1.85
N LYS A 103 42.04 -40.31 0.87
CA LYS A 103 41.49 -41.34 -0.01
C LYS A 103 40.61 -42.44 0.63
N LYS A 104 39.91 -43.08 -0.33
CA LYS A 104 39.62 -44.52 -0.52
C LYS A 104 38.36 -45.10 0.15
N GLY A 105 37.39 -45.43 -0.71
CA GLY A 105 37.31 -46.82 -1.17
C GLY A 105 36.04 -47.61 -0.84
N ARG A 106 35.44 -48.14 -1.91
CA ARG A 106 34.90 -49.52 -2.05
C ARG A 106 33.42 -49.78 -1.71
N ALA A 107 32.64 -49.81 -2.80
CA ALA A 107 31.74 -50.86 -3.28
C ALA A 107 30.84 -51.66 -2.31
N CYS A 108 29.52 -51.49 -2.54
CA CYS A 108 28.51 -52.50 -2.89
C CYS A 108 28.56 -53.93 -2.30
N SER A 109 27.44 -54.37 -1.70
CA SER A 109 26.61 -55.48 -2.23
C SER A 109 25.43 -55.82 -1.31
N SER A 110 24.23 -55.98 -1.91
CA SER A 110 23.28 -57.11 -1.79
C SER A 110 21.85 -56.60 -2.01
N LYS A 111 21.26 -56.85 -3.19
CA LYS A 111 20.45 -58.01 -3.62
C LYS A 111 19.03 -58.00 -3.02
N VAL A 112 18.01 -57.60 -3.81
CA VAL A 112 17.13 -58.43 -4.68
C VAL A 112 15.94 -59.00 -3.90
N ALA A 113 14.72 -58.62 -4.29
CA ALA A 113 13.70 -59.54 -4.83
C ALA A 113 12.40 -58.79 -5.17
N SER A 114 11.90 -59.08 -6.37
CA SER A 114 10.69 -58.56 -7.01
C SER A 114 9.43 -59.28 -6.54
N SER A 115 8.26 -58.68 -6.70
CA SER A 115 7.06 -59.37 -7.21
C SER A 115 5.98 -58.40 -7.66
N SER A 116 5.49 -58.67 -8.85
CA SER A 116 4.49 -57.98 -9.67
C SER A 116 3.05 -58.25 -9.25
N ALA A 117 2.10 -57.39 -9.65
CA ALA A 117 0.90 -57.75 -10.44
C ALA A 117 0.05 -56.52 -10.79
N MET A 118 -0.23 -56.37 -12.09
CA MET A 118 -1.27 -55.51 -12.70
C MET A 118 -2.63 -56.22 -12.64
N VAL A 119 -3.75 -55.47 -12.66
CA VAL A 119 -4.94 -55.71 -13.54
C VAL A 119 -5.70 -54.38 -13.73
N GLN A 120 -6.09 -54.08 -14.98
CA GLN A 120 -6.99 -53.01 -15.44
C GLN A 120 -8.48 -53.45 -15.39
N VAL A 121 -9.43 -52.51 -15.50
CA VAL A 121 -10.46 -52.45 -16.59
C VAL A 121 -11.67 -51.56 -16.20
N GLU A 122 -11.87 -50.55 -17.05
CA GLU A 122 -13.07 -49.92 -17.65
C GLU A 122 -14.32 -49.38 -16.92
N SER A 123 -14.70 -48.22 -17.49
CA SER A 123 -15.93 -47.43 -17.65
C SER A 123 -17.32 -48.01 -17.34
N ASP A 124 -18.20 -47.10 -16.87
CA ASP A 124 -19.47 -46.84 -17.56
C ASP A 124 -20.14 -45.50 -17.20
N SER A 125 -20.92 -44.99 -18.15
CA SER A 125 -21.65 -43.72 -18.15
C SER A 125 -23.16 -43.92 -17.98
N ALA A 126 -23.86 -43.07 -17.22
CA ALA A 126 -25.28 -42.74 -17.42
C ALA A 126 -25.67 -41.48 -16.62
N GLY A 127 -26.42 -40.57 -17.25
CA GLY A 127 -26.92 -39.33 -16.64
C GLY A 127 -28.35 -39.44 -16.10
N VAL A 128 -28.76 -38.49 -15.26
CA VAL A 128 -30.17 -38.14 -14.96
C VAL A 128 -30.27 -36.64 -14.59
N SER A 129 -31.36 -36.04 -15.06
CA SER A 129 -31.77 -34.63 -15.03
C SER A 129 -32.40 -34.14 -13.72
N LEU A 130 -32.45 -32.81 -13.59
CA LEU A 130 -33.33 -31.91 -12.80
C LEU A 130 -34.20 -32.48 -11.66
N SER A 131 -34.13 -31.85 -10.49
CA SER A 131 -35.32 -31.38 -9.73
C SER A 131 -34.94 -30.34 -8.67
N GLY A 132 -35.83 -29.35 -8.45
CA GLY A 132 -35.68 -28.29 -7.46
C GLY A 132 -36.35 -28.61 -6.12
N CYS A 133 -36.60 -27.54 -5.35
CA CYS A 133 -37.13 -27.48 -3.98
C CYS A 133 -36.03 -27.59 -2.91
N THR A 134 -35.99 -26.83 -1.82
CA THR A 134 -36.92 -25.85 -1.22
C THR A 134 -36.16 -25.17 -0.08
N ASP A 135 -36.58 -23.95 0.26
CA ASP A 135 -36.17 -23.18 1.41
C ASP A 135 -36.09 -23.98 2.72
N THR A 136 -34.96 -23.88 3.42
CA THR A 136 -34.92 -24.02 4.87
C THR A 136 -34.04 -22.92 5.46
N ASN A 137 -34.71 -22.05 6.23
CA ASN A 137 -34.13 -21.04 7.09
C ASN A 137 -33.00 -21.61 7.96
N GLU A 138 -31.82 -21.01 7.91
CA GLU A 138 -30.88 -21.04 9.03
C GLU A 138 -30.42 -19.63 9.40
N ALA A 139 -30.49 -19.40 10.71
CA ALA A 139 -30.34 -18.14 11.37
C ALA A 139 -28.98 -17.49 11.08
N SER A 140 -29.02 -16.32 10.46
CA SER A 140 -27.88 -15.43 10.32
C SER A 140 -27.61 -14.73 11.65
N SER A 141 -26.56 -15.16 12.35
CA SER A 141 -25.95 -14.38 13.44
C SER A 141 -25.21 -13.18 12.85
N SER A 142 -25.98 -12.12 12.56
CA SER A 142 -25.45 -10.87 12.04
C SER A 142 -24.63 -10.14 13.11
N LEU A 143 -23.31 -10.23 13.04
CA LEU A 143 -22.43 -9.23 13.68
C LEU A 143 -22.59 -7.92 12.90
N LYS A 144 -23.45 -7.02 13.40
CA LYS A 144 -23.59 -5.65 12.87
C LYS A 144 -22.32 -4.86 13.22
N PRO A 145 -21.57 -4.31 12.25
CA PRO A 145 -20.53 -3.32 12.55
C PRO A 145 -21.23 -2.00 12.88
N SER A 146 -21.07 -1.52 14.12
CA SER A 146 -21.42 -0.15 14.49
C SER A 146 -20.45 0.83 13.83
N SER A 147 -20.69 1.18 12.57
CA SER A 147 -20.01 2.29 11.91
C SER A 147 -21.00 3.45 11.80
N ARG A 148 -21.09 4.24 12.86
CA ARG A 148 -21.83 5.51 12.83
C ARG A 148 -21.05 6.44 11.90
N LEU A 149 -21.65 6.81 10.77
CA LEU A 149 -21.07 7.85 9.91
C LEU A 149 -20.85 9.12 10.75
N PRO A 150 -19.71 9.80 10.62
CA PRO A 150 -19.52 11.07 11.30
C PRO A 150 -20.59 12.06 10.83
N PRO A 151 -21.15 12.89 11.72
CA PRO A 151 -22.08 13.94 11.31
C PRO A 151 -21.40 14.87 10.31
N ARG A 152 -22.11 15.23 9.23
CA ARG A 152 -21.60 16.13 8.20
C ARG A 152 -21.19 17.47 8.84
N PRO A 153 -20.02 18.06 8.51
CA PRO A 153 -19.67 19.38 9.00
C PRO A 153 -20.74 20.39 8.59
N LEU A 154 -21.37 21.05 9.56
CA LEU A 154 -22.25 22.19 9.29
C LEU A 154 -21.35 23.34 8.80
N GLY A 155 -21.69 23.91 7.65
CA GLY A 155 -20.96 25.01 7.04
C GLY A 155 -20.72 26.14 8.04
N ARG A 156 -19.49 26.66 8.04
CA ARG A 156 -19.00 27.68 8.98
C ARG A 156 -19.69 29.03 8.68
N SER A 157 -20.94 29.19 9.12
CA SER A 157 -21.57 30.52 9.20
C SER A 157 -21.11 31.18 10.50
N ALA A 158 -20.33 32.24 10.37
CA ALA A 158 -19.76 32.97 11.49
C ALA A 158 -20.83 33.85 12.15
N GLU A 159 -21.48 33.34 13.18
CA GLU A 159 -22.18 34.18 14.16
C GLU A 159 -21.34 34.26 15.44
N ARG A 160 -20.70 35.41 15.64
CA ARG A 160 -20.06 35.78 16.91
C ARG A 160 -21.15 35.99 17.95
N ARG A 161 -21.29 35.04 18.89
CA ARG A 161 -21.80 35.33 20.24
C ARG A 161 -20.74 34.99 21.27
N SER A 162 -20.37 36.02 22.02
CA SER A 162 -19.45 35.98 23.15
C SER A 162 -20.15 35.36 24.36
N THR A 163 -19.63 34.24 24.86
CA THR A 163 -19.86 33.76 26.24
C THR A 163 -18.70 32.84 26.64
N VAL A 164 -18.00 33.19 27.73
CA VAL A 164 -17.10 32.39 28.59
C VAL A 164 -16.21 31.36 27.88
N ALA A 165 -14.90 31.65 27.81
CA ALA A 165 -13.90 30.76 27.22
C ALA A 165 -13.80 29.42 27.98
N SER A 166 -14.62 28.44 27.60
CA SER A 166 -14.39 27.04 27.94
C SER A 166 -13.08 26.60 27.28
N ILE A 167 -12.14 26.10 28.08
CA ILE A 167 -10.91 25.48 27.56
C ILE A 167 -11.31 24.46 26.49
N PRO A 168 -10.77 24.53 25.26
CA PRO A 168 -11.09 23.56 24.23
C PRO A 168 -10.85 22.15 24.75
N LYS A 169 -11.86 21.28 24.67
CA LYS A 169 -11.74 19.87 25.08
C LYS A 169 -10.70 19.10 24.24
N PHE A 170 -10.29 19.66 23.10
CA PHE A 170 -9.31 19.08 22.19
C PHE A 170 -8.49 20.20 21.53
N THR A 171 -7.31 19.85 21.01
CA THR A 171 -6.44 20.76 20.25
C THR A 171 -6.85 20.80 18.78
N ASP A 172 -7.04 21.99 18.21
CA ASP A 172 -7.31 22.12 16.77
C ASP A 172 -6.02 21.85 15.96
N ILE A 173 -6.01 20.75 15.20
CA ILE A 173 -4.88 20.41 14.33
C ILE A 173 -4.94 21.08 12.96
N ASP A 174 -6.09 21.65 12.57
CA ASP A 174 -6.28 22.30 11.27
C ASP A 174 -6.05 23.82 11.37
N SER A 175 -5.60 24.33 12.51
CA SER A 175 -5.31 25.75 12.70
C SER A 175 -4.07 26.23 11.96
N ASP A 176 -3.19 25.32 11.53
CA ASP A 176 -2.00 25.66 10.76
C ASP A 176 -2.36 25.94 9.30
N VAL A 177 -2.26 27.22 8.92
CA VAL A 177 -2.53 27.71 7.56
C VAL A 177 -1.24 27.90 6.77
N LYS A 178 -0.06 27.61 7.34
CA LYS A 178 1.24 27.89 6.71
C LYS A 178 1.64 26.84 5.69
N ASP A 179 1.29 25.57 5.91
CA ASP A 179 1.56 24.50 4.95
C ASP A 179 0.35 24.28 4.02
N PRO A 180 0.46 24.65 2.72
CA PRO A 180 -0.63 24.48 1.77
C PRO A 180 -0.97 23.00 1.51
N LEU A 181 -0.06 22.05 1.78
CA LEU A 181 -0.31 20.61 1.59
C LEU A 181 -1.31 20.03 2.58
N LEU A 182 -1.54 20.71 3.71
CA LEU A 182 -2.52 20.29 4.70
C LEU A 182 -3.96 20.56 4.26
N CYS A 183 -4.15 21.47 3.30
CA CYS A 183 -5.46 21.87 2.80
C CYS A 183 -6.45 22.16 3.94
N SER A 184 -6.01 22.82 5.01
CA SER A 184 -6.71 22.91 6.30
C SER A 184 -8.17 23.38 6.19
N LEU A 185 -8.47 24.28 5.24
CA LEU A 185 -9.82 24.74 4.94
C LEU A 185 -10.77 23.61 4.49
N TYR A 186 -10.27 22.68 3.68
CA TYR A 186 -11.04 21.56 3.12
C TYR A 186 -10.84 20.27 3.91
N ALA A 187 -9.94 20.26 4.90
CA ALA A 187 -9.57 19.06 5.64
C ALA A 187 -10.79 18.35 6.27
N PRO A 188 -11.81 19.02 6.85
CA PRO A 188 -13.01 18.36 7.34
C PRO A 188 -13.80 17.63 6.24
N ASP A 189 -14.02 18.28 5.10
CA ASP A 189 -14.78 17.72 3.98
C ASP A 189 -14.03 16.56 3.30
N ILE A 190 -12.72 16.70 3.12
CA ILE A 190 -11.85 15.65 2.60
C ILE A 190 -11.99 14.40 3.47
N TYR A 191 -11.82 14.53 4.79
CA TYR A 191 -11.85 13.36 5.67
C TYR A 191 -13.25 12.78 5.84
N TYR A 192 -14.30 13.62 5.80
CA TYR A 192 -15.67 13.11 5.70
C TYR A 192 -15.85 12.23 4.44
N ASN A 193 -15.41 12.71 3.28
CA ASN A 193 -15.50 11.96 2.02
C ASN A 193 -14.64 10.67 2.04
N LEU A 194 -13.44 10.70 2.64
CA LEU A 194 -12.62 9.50 2.82
C LEU A 194 -13.33 8.46 3.71
N ARG A 195 -13.99 8.88 4.80
CA ARG A 195 -14.77 7.97 5.66
C ARG A 195 -15.99 7.38 4.96
N VAL A 196 -16.61 8.12 4.04
CA VAL A 196 -17.68 7.57 3.19
C VAL A 196 -17.10 6.61 2.14
N ALA A 197 -15.94 6.94 1.58
CA ALA A 197 -15.29 6.15 0.53
C ALA A 197 -14.73 4.81 1.05
N GLU A 198 -14.20 4.75 2.28
CA GLU A 198 -13.66 3.49 2.84
C GLU A 198 -14.72 2.41 3.07
N LEU A 199 -16.00 2.79 3.10
CA LEU A 199 -17.12 1.87 3.20
C LEU A 199 -17.48 1.25 1.84
N LYS A 200 -17.00 1.85 0.75
CA LYS A 200 -17.25 1.41 -0.61
C LYS A 200 -16.09 0.54 -1.08
N ARG A 201 -16.40 -0.41 -1.97
CA ARG A 201 -15.40 -1.21 -2.71
C ARG A 201 -14.33 -1.85 -1.82
N ARG A 202 -14.77 -2.58 -0.80
CA ARG A 202 -13.88 -3.30 0.13
C ARG A 202 -13.87 -4.80 -0.17
N PRO A 203 -12.69 -5.43 -0.35
CA PRO A 203 -12.60 -6.88 -0.54
C PRO A 203 -13.28 -7.62 0.61
N CYS A 204 -13.99 -8.70 0.31
CA CYS A 204 -14.66 -9.48 1.35
C CYS A 204 -13.60 -10.17 2.23
N PRO A 205 -13.64 -10.10 3.58
CA PRO A 205 -12.56 -10.66 4.41
C PRO A 205 -12.27 -12.15 4.19
N ASP A 206 -13.23 -12.91 3.66
CA ASP A 206 -13.13 -14.33 3.36
C ASP A 206 -13.11 -14.65 1.85
N PHE A 207 -12.83 -13.66 1.00
CA PHE A 207 -12.76 -13.85 -0.46
C PHE A 207 -11.79 -14.96 -0.86
N MET A 208 -10.72 -15.17 -0.09
CA MET A 208 -9.72 -16.20 -0.38
C MET A 208 -10.33 -17.60 -0.29
N GLY A 209 -11.26 -17.85 0.64
CA GLY A 209 -11.94 -19.13 0.78
C GLY A 209 -13.15 -19.28 -0.14
N ARG A 210 -13.81 -18.16 -0.50
CA ARG A 210 -15.03 -18.18 -1.32
C ARG A 210 -14.75 -18.18 -2.82
N THR A 211 -13.78 -17.37 -3.26
CA THR A 211 -13.53 -17.10 -4.69
C THR A 211 -12.35 -17.89 -5.23
N GLN A 212 -11.27 -18.02 -4.47
CA GLN A 212 -10.03 -18.65 -4.97
C GLN A 212 -10.06 -20.17 -4.82
N ARG A 213 -9.62 -20.87 -5.87
CA ARG A 213 -9.48 -22.34 -5.89
C ARG A 213 -8.03 -22.79 -5.79
N ASP A 214 -7.12 -22.01 -6.37
CA ASP A 214 -5.71 -22.37 -6.53
C ASP A 214 -4.76 -21.44 -5.74
N VAL A 215 -5.14 -20.17 -5.56
CA VAL A 215 -4.40 -19.19 -4.76
C VAL A 215 -4.84 -19.27 -3.30
N THR A 216 -3.87 -19.33 -2.38
CA THR A 216 -4.12 -19.34 -0.93
C THR A 216 -3.71 -18.03 -0.27
N GLN A 217 -4.17 -17.81 0.98
CA GLN A 217 -3.76 -16.66 1.80
C GLN A 217 -2.24 -16.60 1.98
N THR A 218 -1.59 -17.76 2.14
CA THR A 218 -0.14 -17.87 2.26
C THR A 218 0.56 -17.41 0.98
N MET A 219 0.09 -17.83 -0.19
CA MET A 219 0.65 -17.41 -1.49
C MET A 219 0.56 -15.90 -1.68
N ARG A 220 -0.59 -15.31 -1.33
CA ARG A 220 -0.78 -13.85 -1.33
C ARG A 220 0.16 -13.16 -0.34
N GLY A 221 0.33 -13.70 0.88
CA GLY A 221 1.28 -13.18 1.85
C GLY A 221 2.71 -13.15 1.31
N ILE A 222 3.16 -14.24 0.67
CA ILE A 222 4.48 -14.34 0.03
C ILE A 222 4.63 -13.31 -1.10
N LEU A 223 3.59 -13.13 -1.93
CA LEU A 223 3.59 -12.09 -2.96
C LEU A 223 3.77 -10.70 -2.35
N VAL A 224 2.99 -10.34 -1.33
CA VAL A 224 3.05 -9.02 -0.70
C VAL A 224 4.38 -8.80 0.01
N ASP A 225 4.94 -9.81 0.68
CA ASP A 225 6.26 -9.74 1.32
C ASP A 225 7.36 -9.42 0.31
N TRP A 226 7.30 -10.03 -0.87
CA TRP A 226 8.21 -9.72 -1.97
C TRP A 226 7.96 -8.34 -2.59
N LEU A 227 6.70 -7.93 -2.76
CA LEU A 227 6.37 -6.58 -3.27
C LEU A 227 6.87 -5.48 -2.33
N VAL A 228 6.99 -5.73 -1.02
CA VAL A 228 7.66 -4.81 -0.09
C VAL A 228 9.14 -4.64 -0.48
N GLU A 229 9.85 -5.72 -0.83
CA GLU A 229 11.24 -5.63 -1.31
C GLU A 229 11.32 -4.89 -2.65
N VAL A 230 10.41 -5.15 -3.58
CA VAL A 230 10.32 -4.44 -4.87
C VAL A 230 10.09 -2.94 -4.66
N SER A 231 9.21 -2.57 -3.72
CA SER A 231 8.96 -1.17 -3.38
C SER A 231 10.20 -0.47 -2.83
N GLU A 232 11.04 -1.17 -2.06
CA GLU A 232 12.30 -0.63 -1.55
C GLU A 232 13.39 -0.54 -2.63
N GLU A 233 13.44 -1.50 -3.56
CA GLU A 233 14.41 -1.51 -4.67
C GLU A 233 14.16 -0.34 -5.64
N TYR A 234 12.88 -0.05 -5.94
CA TYR A 234 12.47 1.07 -6.78
C TYR A 234 12.18 2.35 -6.00
N THR A 235 12.40 2.37 -4.69
CA THR A 235 12.17 3.53 -3.81
C THR A 235 10.77 4.14 -3.94
N LEU A 236 9.75 3.28 -4.10
CA LEU A 236 8.36 3.70 -4.25
C LEU A 236 7.80 4.27 -2.93
N ALA A 237 6.85 5.18 -3.05
CA ALA A 237 6.10 5.70 -1.93
C ALA A 237 5.31 4.59 -1.21
N SER A 238 5.07 4.77 0.10
CA SER A 238 4.23 3.83 0.84
C SER A 238 2.83 3.77 0.25
N ASP A 239 2.26 4.90 -0.16
CA ASP A 239 0.91 4.96 -0.75
C ASP A 239 0.79 4.06 -2.00
N THR A 240 1.83 3.98 -2.83
CA THR A 240 1.94 3.07 -3.97
C THR A 240 1.84 1.60 -3.56
N LEU A 241 2.54 1.18 -2.50
CA LEU A 241 2.45 -0.18 -1.97
C LEU A 241 1.04 -0.50 -1.44
N TYR A 242 0.43 0.41 -0.68
CA TYR A 242 -0.91 0.20 -0.13
C TYR A 242 -1.96 0.10 -1.25
N LEU A 243 -1.86 0.96 -2.27
CA LEU A 243 -2.72 0.89 -3.45
C LEU A 243 -2.51 -0.42 -4.22
N THR A 244 -1.26 -0.85 -4.39
CA THR A 244 -0.93 -2.15 -5.01
C THR A 244 -1.65 -3.30 -4.33
N VAL A 245 -1.54 -3.39 -3.00
CA VAL A 245 -2.16 -4.47 -2.22
C VAL A 245 -3.68 -4.44 -2.32
N TYR A 246 -4.28 -3.24 -2.28
CA TYR A 246 -5.72 -3.10 -2.52
C TYR A 246 -6.13 -3.60 -3.91
N LEU A 247 -5.37 -3.23 -4.96
CA LEU A 247 -5.67 -3.67 -6.33
C LEU A 247 -5.61 -5.19 -6.47
N ILE A 248 -4.62 -5.83 -5.84
CA ILE A 248 -4.49 -7.29 -5.79
C ILE A 248 -5.70 -7.91 -5.10
N ASP A 249 -6.02 -7.46 -3.89
CA ASP A 249 -7.10 -8.04 -3.08
C ASP A 249 -8.48 -7.89 -3.74
N TRP A 250 -8.76 -6.72 -4.30
CA TRP A 250 -10.03 -6.48 -4.98
C TRP A 250 -10.14 -7.27 -6.28
N PHE A 251 -9.04 -7.43 -7.04
CA PHE A 251 -9.04 -8.27 -8.23
C PHE A 251 -9.26 -9.75 -7.88
N LEU A 252 -8.58 -10.27 -6.85
CA LEU A 252 -8.76 -11.64 -6.36
C LEU A 252 -10.14 -11.86 -5.71
N ASN A 253 -10.78 -10.81 -5.21
CA ASN A 253 -12.14 -10.91 -4.67
C ASN A 253 -13.17 -11.24 -5.77
N GLY A 254 -12.97 -10.75 -6.99
CA GLY A 254 -13.90 -10.91 -8.11
C GLY A 254 -13.47 -11.90 -9.21
N ASN A 255 -12.20 -12.32 -9.25
CA ASN A 255 -11.67 -13.14 -10.34
C ASN A 255 -10.85 -14.31 -9.78
N CYS A 256 -11.18 -15.54 -10.17
CA CYS A 256 -10.36 -16.71 -9.87
C CYS A 256 -9.00 -16.58 -10.57
N MET A 257 -7.91 -16.80 -9.82
CA MET A 257 -6.56 -16.73 -10.34
C MET A 257 -5.82 -18.05 -10.18
N GLU A 258 -5.00 -18.35 -11.17
CA GLU A 258 -4.03 -19.45 -11.14
C GLU A 258 -2.75 -18.99 -10.44
N ARG A 259 -2.15 -19.87 -9.64
CA ARG A 259 -0.96 -19.55 -8.84
C ARG A 259 0.23 -19.08 -9.69
N GLN A 260 0.37 -19.58 -10.93
CA GLN A 260 1.45 -19.19 -11.86
C GLN A 260 1.30 -17.76 -12.38
N ARG A 261 0.07 -17.20 -12.36
CA ARG A 261 -0.23 -15.84 -12.81
C ARG A 261 -0.27 -14.83 -11.65
N LEU A 262 -0.10 -15.29 -10.41
CA LEU A 262 -0.19 -14.44 -9.22
C LEU A 262 0.92 -13.38 -9.17
N GLN A 263 2.16 -13.71 -9.55
CA GLN A 263 3.24 -12.73 -9.63
C GLN A 263 2.99 -11.70 -10.74
N LEU A 264 2.51 -12.13 -11.90
CA LEU A 264 2.11 -11.24 -13.00
C LEU A 264 1.05 -10.23 -12.53
N LEU A 265 0.02 -10.68 -11.82
CA LEU A 265 -0.97 -9.79 -11.22
C LEU A 265 -0.30 -8.79 -10.27
N GLY A 266 0.57 -9.26 -9.37
CA GLY A 266 1.25 -8.41 -8.39
C GLY A 266 2.07 -7.29 -9.01
N ILE A 267 2.95 -7.59 -9.97
CA ILE A 267 3.75 -6.55 -10.64
C ILE A 267 2.89 -5.61 -11.48
N THR A 268 1.80 -6.11 -12.05
CA THR A 268 0.90 -5.28 -12.87
C THR A 268 0.10 -4.32 -12.00
N CYS A 269 -0.42 -4.78 -10.86
CA CYS A 269 -1.05 -3.93 -9.87
C CYS A 269 -0.07 -2.86 -9.35
N MET A 270 1.21 -3.21 -9.15
CA MET A 270 2.22 -2.24 -8.74
C MET A 270 2.53 -1.24 -9.84
N LEU A 271 2.62 -1.66 -11.10
CA LEU A 271 2.74 -0.76 -12.25
C LEU A 271 1.60 0.26 -12.31
N ILE A 272 0.34 -0.21 -12.16
CA ILE A 272 -0.84 0.66 -12.16
C ILE A 272 -0.79 1.64 -10.98
N ALA A 273 -0.47 1.15 -9.77
CA ALA A 273 -0.34 2.00 -8.59
C ALA A 273 0.77 3.04 -8.76
N SER A 274 1.92 2.65 -9.31
CA SER A 274 3.03 3.58 -9.57
C SER A 274 2.65 4.64 -10.59
N LYS A 275 1.96 4.29 -11.67
CA LYS A 275 1.44 5.28 -12.65
C LYS A 275 0.46 6.27 -12.03
N TYR A 276 -0.25 5.86 -10.97
CA TYR A 276 -1.24 6.68 -10.29
C TYR A 276 -0.62 7.62 -9.24
N GLU A 277 0.31 7.11 -8.44
CA GLU A 277 0.79 7.79 -7.23
C GLU A 277 2.18 8.42 -7.39
N GLU A 278 3.05 7.88 -8.24
CA GLU A 278 4.43 8.34 -8.35
C GLU A 278 4.57 9.53 -9.30
N ILE A 279 5.45 10.47 -8.95
CA ILE A 279 5.86 11.55 -9.87
C ILE A 279 6.59 10.96 -11.09
N TYR A 280 7.43 9.95 -10.84
CA TYR A 280 8.20 9.24 -11.87
C TYR A 280 7.99 7.73 -11.70
N ALA A 281 6.92 7.22 -12.31
CA ALA A 281 6.63 5.79 -12.29
C ALA A 281 7.70 4.97 -13.05
N PRO A 282 8.14 3.81 -12.51
CA PRO A 282 9.00 2.88 -13.23
C PRO A 282 8.35 2.41 -14.54
N ARG A 283 9.18 2.15 -15.55
CA ARG A 283 8.69 1.68 -16.85
C ARG A 283 8.28 0.22 -16.79
N ILE A 284 7.49 -0.23 -17.76
CA ILE A 284 7.04 -1.63 -17.85
C ILE A 284 8.24 -2.58 -17.93
N GLU A 285 9.30 -2.17 -18.63
CA GLU A 285 10.53 -2.95 -18.79
C GLU A 285 11.22 -3.21 -17.44
N GLU A 286 11.09 -2.30 -16.47
CA GLU A 286 11.64 -2.47 -15.12
C GLU A 286 10.87 -3.56 -14.36
N PHE A 287 9.53 -3.58 -14.48
CA PHE A 287 8.70 -4.64 -13.90
C PHE A 287 8.92 -6.00 -14.58
N CYS A 288 9.17 -6.04 -15.89
CA CYS A 288 9.63 -7.27 -16.55
C CYS A 288 10.98 -7.72 -15.97
N PHE A 289 11.93 -6.79 -15.83
CA PHE A 289 13.27 -7.08 -15.32
C PHE A 289 13.29 -7.61 -13.88
N ILE A 290 12.48 -7.05 -12.96
CA ILE A 290 12.45 -7.50 -11.55
C ILE A 290 11.91 -8.94 -11.40
N THR A 291 11.15 -9.41 -12.39
CA THR A 291 10.67 -10.80 -12.48
C THR A 291 11.63 -11.72 -13.22
N ASP A 292 12.89 -11.32 -13.43
CA ASP A 292 13.87 -12.02 -14.28
C ASP A 292 13.39 -12.26 -15.72
N ASN A 293 12.52 -11.38 -16.23
CA ASN A 293 11.84 -11.53 -17.52
C ASN A 293 10.99 -12.81 -17.59
N THR A 294 10.48 -13.31 -16.46
CA THR A 294 9.47 -14.39 -16.43
C THR A 294 8.24 -13.98 -17.24
N TYR A 295 7.91 -12.68 -17.25
CA TYR A 295 6.81 -12.12 -18.03
C TYR A 295 7.30 -11.12 -19.07
N THR A 296 6.72 -11.23 -20.26
CA THR A 296 6.93 -10.31 -21.38
C THR A 296 6.13 -9.02 -21.19
N ARG A 297 6.54 -7.95 -21.88
CA ARG A 297 5.84 -6.66 -21.88
C ARG A 297 4.36 -6.82 -22.28
N ASP A 298 4.07 -7.65 -23.28
CA ASP A 298 2.71 -7.83 -23.77
C ASP A 298 1.81 -8.54 -22.76
N GLN A 299 2.35 -9.50 -22.00
CA GLN A 299 1.62 -10.15 -20.90
C GLN A 299 1.28 -9.16 -19.78
N VAL A 300 2.20 -8.24 -19.46
CA VAL A 300 1.95 -7.18 -18.45
C VAL A 300 0.90 -6.19 -18.95
N LEU A 301 0.95 -5.79 -20.22
CA LEU A 301 -0.05 -4.90 -20.83
C LEU A 301 -1.45 -5.54 -20.90
N ASP A 302 -1.52 -6.83 -21.23
CA ASP A 302 -2.79 -7.57 -21.25
C ASP A 302 -3.38 -7.69 -19.84
N MET A 303 -2.56 -8.04 -18.85
CA MET A 303 -2.99 -8.04 -17.44
C MET A 303 -3.43 -6.65 -16.98
N GLU A 304 -2.73 -5.58 -17.39
CA GLU A 304 -3.08 -4.20 -17.04
C GLU A 304 -4.48 -3.85 -17.57
N SER A 305 -4.75 -4.22 -18.82
CA SER A 305 -6.07 -4.05 -19.44
C SER A 305 -7.16 -4.81 -18.67
N GLN A 306 -6.91 -6.06 -18.27
CA GLN A 306 -7.85 -6.86 -17.49
C GLN A 306 -8.14 -6.24 -16.12
N VAL A 307 -7.09 -5.83 -15.39
CA VAL A 307 -7.24 -5.16 -14.10
C VAL A 307 -8.04 -3.86 -14.27
N LEU A 308 -7.64 -2.95 -15.15
CA LEU A 308 -8.34 -1.67 -15.30
C LEU A 308 -9.82 -1.81 -15.70
N LYS A 309 -10.14 -2.79 -16.57
CA LYS A 309 -11.52 -3.14 -16.92
C LYS A 309 -12.31 -3.64 -15.72
N HIS A 310 -11.75 -4.54 -14.91
CA HIS A 310 -12.38 -5.04 -13.69
C HIS A 310 -12.71 -3.89 -12.71
N PHE A 311 -11.85 -2.88 -12.63
CA PHE A 311 -12.08 -1.73 -11.76
C PHE A 311 -12.98 -0.65 -12.38
N SER A 312 -13.36 -0.78 -13.66
CA SER A 312 -14.01 0.29 -14.43
C SER A 312 -13.25 1.62 -14.32
N PHE A 313 -11.91 1.55 -14.32
CA PHE A 313 -10.97 2.67 -14.14
C PHE A 313 -11.12 3.46 -12.82
N GLN A 314 -11.98 3.02 -11.91
CA GLN A 314 -12.13 3.58 -10.56
C GLN A 314 -11.19 2.83 -9.60
N ILE A 315 -9.90 3.15 -9.68
CA ILE A 315 -8.84 2.41 -8.96
C ILE A 315 -8.52 2.97 -7.58
N TYR A 316 -8.94 4.20 -7.27
CA TYR A 316 -8.64 4.84 -5.99
C TYR A 316 -9.56 4.36 -4.86
N THR A 317 -8.97 4.09 -3.70
CA THR A 317 -9.67 3.90 -2.43
C THR A 317 -8.82 4.49 -1.29
N PRO A 318 -9.43 5.05 -0.23
CA PRO A 318 -8.68 5.40 0.98
C PRO A 318 -8.06 4.17 1.63
N THR A 319 -6.78 4.25 1.96
CA THR A 319 -6.04 3.17 2.63
C THR A 319 -5.74 3.56 4.08
N SER A 320 -5.24 2.61 4.88
CA SER A 320 -4.88 2.90 6.26
C SER A 320 -3.79 3.98 6.33
N LYS A 321 -2.88 4.04 5.33
CA LYS A 321 -1.88 5.10 5.18
C LYS A 321 -2.51 6.48 4.97
N THR A 322 -3.64 6.56 4.25
CA THR A 322 -4.37 7.81 4.02
C THR A 322 -4.85 8.43 5.33
N PHE A 323 -5.44 7.64 6.23
CA PHE A 323 -5.92 8.11 7.53
C PHE A 323 -4.79 8.35 8.54
N LEU A 324 -3.75 7.51 8.50
CA LEU A 324 -2.65 7.52 9.46
C LEU A 324 -1.97 8.88 9.57
N ARG A 325 -1.78 9.58 8.44
CA ARG A 325 -1.13 10.91 8.40
C ARG A 325 -1.81 11.93 9.31
N ARG A 326 -3.15 12.02 9.25
CA ARG A 326 -3.91 12.94 10.12
C ARG A 326 -3.99 12.48 11.56
N PHE A 327 -4.08 11.17 11.79
CA PHE A 327 -4.16 10.65 13.15
C PHE A 327 -2.85 10.81 13.90
N LEU A 328 -1.71 10.67 13.22
CA LEU A 328 -0.40 11.00 13.79
C LEU A 328 -0.32 12.47 14.19
N ARG A 329 -0.84 13.39 13.36
CA ARG A 329 -0.91 14.81 13.71
C ARG A 329 -1.78 15.07 14.94
N ALA A 330 -2.96 14.44 15.02
CA ALA A 330 -3.83 14.49 16.21
C ALA A 330 -3.20 13.89 17.46
N ALA A 331 -2.27 12.96 17.28
CA ALA A 331 -1.59 12.28 18.36
C ALA A 331 -0.44 13.07 19.00
N GLN A 332 0.10 14.07 18.29
CA GLN A 332 1.24 14.85 18.73
C GLN A 332 0.91 15.64 20.02
N PRO A 333 1.82 15.67 21.01
CA PRO A 333 1.63 16.47 22.20
C PRO A 333 1.64 17.98 21.86
N SER A 334 0.68 18.73 22.40
CA SER A 334 0.52 20.17 22.16
C SER A 334 1.68 21.04 22.63
N HIS A 335 2.62 20.49 23.41
CA HIS A 335 3.71 21.21 24.07
C HIS A 335 5.11 20.80 23.60
N LEU A 336 5.25 19.79 22.73
CA LEU A 336 6.56 19.41 22.20
C LEU A 336 6.80 20.17 20.89
N MET A 337 7.92 20.90 20.82
CA MET A 337 8.34 21.62 19.62
C MET A 337 8.69 20.70 18.44
N MET A 338 8.75 19.38 18.64
CA MET A 338 9.06 18.42 17.58
C MET A 338 8.19 17.15 17.68
N PRO A 339 7.59 16.69 16.55
CA PRO A 339 6.99 15.37 16.45
C PRO A 339 7.96 14.24 16.80
N SER A 340 7.50 13.21 17.52
CA SER A 340 8.30 12.00 17.69
C SER A 340 8.31 11.20 16.38
N VAL A 341 9.41 11.32 15.64
CA VAL A 341 9.64 10.62 14.38
C VAL A 341 9.62 9.10 14.60
N GLU A 342 10.08 8.61 15.74
CA GLU A 342 10.00 7.20 16.13
C GLU A 342 8.55 6.72 16.25
N MET A 343 7.67 7.52 16.84
CA MET A 343 6.25 7.18 16.93
C MET A 343 5.61 7.11 15.53
N GLU A 344 5.93 8.04 14.64
CA GLU A 344 5.43 8.03 13.27
C GLU A 344 5.90 6.78 12.52
N PHE A 345 7.20 6.46 12.57
CA PHE A 345 7.72 5.25 11.95
C PHE A 345 7.15 3.98 12.58
N LEU A 346 6.94 3.94 13.90
CA LEU A 346 6.34 2.79 14.57
C LEU A 346 4.88 2.58 14.13
N ALA A 347 4.08 3.64 14.03
CA ALA A 347 2.70 3.53 13.56
C ALA A 347 2.64 3.10 12.08
N ASN A 348 3.57 3.59 11.24
CA ASN A 348 3.71 3.14 9.86
C ASN A 348 4.08 1.66 9.78
N TYR A 349 5.04 1.20 10.59
CA TYR A 349 5.43 -0.21 10.70
C TYR A 349 4.23 -1.09 11.07
N LEU A 350 3.50 -0.74 12.13
CA LEU A 350 2.34 -1.49 12.60
C LEU A 350 1.25 -1.57 11.53
N THR A 351 1.00 -0.47 10.82
CA THR A 351 0.02 -0.43 9.74
C THR A 351 0.48 -1.28 8.55
N GLU A 352 1.75 -1.21 8.17
CA GLU A 352 2.29 -1.93 7.01
C GLU A 352 2.27 -3.44 7.24
N LEU A 353 2.54 -3.91 8.48
CA LEU A 353 2.42 -5.33 8.84
C LEU A 353 1.04 -5.92 8.48
N THR A 354 -0.02 -5.11 8.57
CA THR A 354 -1.39 -5.58 8.25
C THR A 354 -1.59 -5.93 6.78
N LEU A 355 -0.73 -5.41 5.88
CA LEU A 355 -0.82 -5.69 4.45
C LEU A 355 -0.56 -7.15 4.11
N ILE A 356 0.21 -7.87 4.92
CA ILE A 356 0.52 -9.29 4.72
C ILE A 356 -0.67 -10.18 5.07
N GLU A 357 -1.46 -9.78 6.07
CA GLU A 357 -2.44 -10.64 6.73
C GLU A 357 -3.89 -10.32 6.34
N CYS A 358 -4.53 -11.19 5.56
CA CYS A 358 -5.91 -10.99 5.10
C CYS A 358 -6.93 -10.83 6.23
N GLN A 359 -6.64 -11.35 7.44
CA GLN A 359 -7.53 -11.20 8.60
C GLN A 359 -7.81 -9.73 8.94
N PHE A 360 -6.93 -8.79 8.56
CA PHE A 360 -7.12 -7.35 8.78
C PHE A 360 -8.12 -6.72 7.82
N LEU A 361 -8.47 -7.41 6.72
CA LEU A 361 -9.54 -6.96 5.82
C LEU A 361 -10.90 -6.86 6.52
N LYS A 362 -11.08 -7.46 7.71
CA LYS A 362 -12.28 -7.31 8.56
C LYS A 362 -12.36 -5.98 9.31
N TYR A 363 -11.27 -5.23 9.41
CA TYR A 363 -11.26 -3.86 9.94
C TYR A 363 -11.29 -2.80 8.83
N LEU A 364 -11.89 -1.65 9.11
CA LEU A 364 -11.84 -0.51 8.20
C LEU A 364 -10.42 0.09 8.16
N PRO A 365 -9.98 0.67 7.03
CA PRO A 365 -8.70 1.36 6.94
C PRO A 365 -8.50 2.42 8.04
N SER A 366 -9.54 3.20 8.36
CA SER A 366 -9.48 4.19 9.46
C SER A 366 -9.31 3.54 10.84
N VAL A 367 -9.93 2.38 11.09
CA VAL A 367 -9.77 1.64 12.35
C VAL A 367 -8.35 1.12 12.48
N ILE A 368 -7.78 0.54 11.42
CA ILE A 368 -6.39 0.06 11.43
C ILE A 368 -5.43 1.21 11.74
N ALA A 369 -5.59 2.35 11.07
CA ALA A 369 -4.76 3.53 11.30
C ALA A 369 -4.86 4.06 12.75
N ALA A 370 -6.07 4.16 13.28
CA ALA A 370 -6.33 4.61 14.64
C ALA A 370 -5.71 3.65 15.68
N SER A 371 -5.89 2.34 15.50
CA SER A 371 -5.32 1.31 16.37
C SER A 371 -3.78 1.28 16.31
N ALA A 372 -3.19 1.52 15.13
CA ALA A 372 -1.74 1.62 14.99
C ALA A 372 -1.18 2.83 15.74
N VAL A 373 -1.86 3.99 15.69
CA VAL A 373 -1.49 5.17 16.49
C VAL A 373 -1.63 4.90 17.98
N PHE A 374 -2.74 4.29 18.41
CA PHE A 374 -2.94 3.91 19.81
C PHE A 374 -1.79 3.04 20.32
N LEU A 375 -1.48 1.96 19.60
CA LEU A 375 -0.47 0.99 20.01
C LEU A 375 0.95 1.60 19.95
N ALA A 376 1.24 2.45 18.96
CA ALA A 376 2.50 3.16 18.88
C ALA A 376 2.71 4.09 20.09
N LYS A 377 1.69 4.87 20.49
CA LYS A 377 1.77 5.71 21.70
C LYS A 377 2.02 4.88 22.94
N TRP A 378 1.29 3.78 23.09
CA TRP A 378 1.43 2.89 24.24
C TRP A 378 2.81 2.24 24.31
N THR A 379 3.39 1.87 23.17
CA THR A 379 4.75 1.33 23.08
C THR A 379 5.80 2.35 23.54
N MET A 380 5.61 3.62 23.18
CA MET A 380 6.57 4.70 23.45
C MET A 380 6.45 5.24 24.88
N ASN A 381 5.23 5.41 25.38
CA ASN A 381 4.99 6.06 26.67
C ASN A 381 3.74 5.49 27.36
N GLN A 382 3.95 4.86 28.51
CA GLN A 382 2.90 4.26 29.35
C GLN A 382 2.44 5.17 30.50
N SER A 383 3.08 6.33 30.68
CA SER A 383 2.80 7.27 31.77
C SER A 383 1.47 8.03 31.59
N SER A 384 0.88 7.97 30.39
CA SER A 384 -0.39 8.65 30.09
C SER A 384 -1.29 7.75 29.23
N HIS A 385 -2.59 8.02 29.27
CA HIS A 385 -3.55 7.31 28.44
C HIS A 385 -3.22 7.55 26.95
N PRO A 386 -3.05 6.50 26.12
CA PRO A 386 -2.64 6.66 24.72
C PRO A 386 -3.73 7.35 23.88
N TRP A 387 -5.00 7.21 24.26
CA TRP A 387 -6.14 7.82 23.57
C TRP A 387 -6.61 9.09 24.28
N ASN A 388 -6.38 10.25 23.66
CA ASN A 388 -6.79 11.56 24.20
C ASN A 388 -8.02 12.11 23.46
N LEU A 389 -8.61 13.18 24.00
CA LEU A 389 -9.81 13.81 23.42
C LEU A 389 -9.58 14.35 22.00
N THR A 390 -8.36 14.76 21.66
CA THR A 390 -7.99 15.18 20.29
C THR A 390 -8.06 14.01 19.31
N LEU A 391 -7.53 12.84 19.69
CA LEU A 391 -7.64 11.63 18.89
C LEU A 391 -9.09 11.19 18.75
N GLU A 392 -9.86 11.17 19.83
CA GLU A 392 -11.29 10.84 19.77
C GLU A 392 -12.06 11.78 18.85
N HIS A 393 -11.78 13.09 18.91
CA HIS A 393 -12.40 14.09 18.03
C HIS A 393 -12.10 13.84 16.54
N TYR A 394 -10.83 13.73 16.15
CA TYR A 394 -10.45 13.63 14.73
C TYR A 394 -10.59 12.23 14.14
N THR A 395 -10.55 11.18 14.96
CA THR A 395 -10.76 9.80 14.51
C THR A 395 -12.21 9.38 14.59
N THR A 396 -13.03 10.05 15.43
CA THR A 396 -14.41 9.69 15.80
C THR A 396 -14.55 8.34 16.52
N TYR A 397 -13.44 7.74 16.96
CA TYR A 397 -13.42 6.47 17.67
C TYR A 397 -13.10 6.70 19.15
N LYS A 398 -13.81 6.01 20.03
CA LYS A 398 -13.43 5.82 21.43
C LYS A 398 -12.36 4.74 21.53
N ALA A 399 -11.67 4.69 22.66
CA ALA A 399 -10.69 3.62 22.89
C ALA A 399 -11.35 2.23 22.79
N SER A 400 -12.54 2.06 23.35
CA SER A 400 -13.32 0.81 23.31
C SER A 400 -13.60 0.31 21.90
N ASP A 401 -13.85 1.22 20.95
CA ASP A 401 -14.10 0.88 19.54
C ASP A 401 -12.88 0.23 18.88
N LEU A 402 -11.67 0.53 19.38
CA LEU A 402 -10.40 0.09 18.81
C LEU A 402 -9.86 -1.20 19.43
N LYS A 403 -10.44 -1.66 20.55
CA LYS A 403 -9.92 -2.76 21.38
C LYS A 403 -9.52 -3.99 20.57
N ALA A 404 -10.44 -4.52 19.78
CA ALA A 404 -10.21 -5.75 19.01
C ALA A 404 -9.09 -5.60 17.97
N CYS A 405 -9.00 -4.43 17.31
CA CYS A 405 -7.96 -4.17 16.32
C CYS A 405 -6.60 -3.89 16.98
N VAL A 406 -6.56 -3.22 18.14
CA VAL A 406 -5.33 -3.01 18.92
C VAL A 406 -4.75 -4.33 19.40
N GLN A 407 -5.59 -5.22 19.94
CA GLN A 407 -5.16 -6.55 20.39
C GLN A 407 -4.62 -7.39 19.22
N ALA A 408 -5.33 -7.41 18.09
CA ALA A 408 -4.87 -8.10 16.88
C ALA A 408 -3.55 -7.52 16.33
N LEU A 409 -3.38 -6.19 16.36
CA LEU A 409 -2.11 -5.53 15.96
C LEU A 409 -0.97 -5.89 16.91
N GLN A 410 -1.22 -5.95 18.22
CA GLN A 410 -0.21 -6.35 19.20
C GLN A 410 0.23 -7.80 18.96
N GLU A 411 -0.70 -8.73 18.75
CA GLU A 411 -0.37 -10.12 18.40
C GLU A 411 0.47 -10.22 17.12
N LEU A 412 0.13 -9.40 16.11
CA LEU A 412 0.86 -9.31 14.85
C LEU A 412 2.27 -8.76 15.06
N GLN A 413 2.42 -7.66 15.82
CA GLN A 413 3.71 -7.07 16.13
C GLN A 413 4.63 -8.08 16.84
N LEU A 414 4.09 -8.80 17.84
CA LEU A 414 4.79 -9.83 18.61
C LEU A 414 5.08 -11.11 17.82
N ASN A 415 4.52 -11.25 16.62
CA ASN A 415 4.63 -12.45 15.78
C ASN A 415 4.20 -13.75 16.49
N THR A 416 3.14 -13.69 17.29
CA THR A 416 2.67 -14.83 18.11
C THR A 416 2.38 -16.10 17.29
N LYS A 417 1.99 -15.94 16.02
CA LYS A 417 1.71 -17.03 15.08
C LYS A 417 2.96 -17.58 14.36
N GLY A 418 4.14 -17.02 14.60
CA GLY A 418 5.40 -17.47 13.99
C GLY A 418 5.46 -17.28 12.48
N CYS A 419 4.88 -16.20 11.93
CA CYS A 419 4.92 -15.92 10.49
C CYS A 419 6.39 -15.74 10.03
N PRO A 420 6.84 -16.46 8.98
CA PRO A 420 8.22 -16.42 8.48
C PRO A 420 8.47 -15.25 7.52
N LEU A 421 7.40 -14.56 7.07
CA LEU A 421 7.48 -13.41 6.18
C LEU A 421 8.02 -12.20 6.97
N ASN A 422 9.09 -11.59 6.45
CA ASN A 422 9.94 -10.72 7.25
C ASN A 422 10.36 -9.43 6.55
N SER A 423 10.00 -9.20 5.29
CA SER A 423 10.48 -8.05 4.51
C SER A 423 10.12 -6.72 5.16
N ILE A 424 8.90 -6.58 5.70
CA ILE A 424 8.48 -5.39 6.44
C ILE A 424 9.29 -5.22 7.73
N ARG A 425 9.53 -6.31 8.48
CA ARG A 425 10.31 -6.24 9.73
C ARG A 425 11.76 -5.86 9.44
N ILE A 426 12.35 -6.39 8.36
CA ILE A 426 13.70 -6.05 7.91
C ILE A 426 13.76 -4.59 7.46
N LYS A 427 12.76 -4.11 6.72
CA LYS A 427 12.63 -2.70 6.31
C LYS A 427 12.69 -1.77 7.52
N TYR A 428 11.80 -1.95 8.51
CA TYR A 428 11.71 -1.07 9.68
C TYR A 428 12.77 -1.33 10.78
N ARG A 429 13.68 -2.30 10.58
CA ARG A 429 14.90 -2.47 11.38
C ARG A 429 16.06 -1.58 10.91
N GLN A 430 15.94 -0.93 9.76
CA GLN A 430 16.98 -0.06 9.24
C GLN A 430 17.04 1.26 10.00
N ASP A 431 18.23 1.84 10.12
CA ASP A 431 18.46 3.11 10.85
C ASP A 431 17.63 4.28 10.29
N LYS A 432 17.35 4.28 8.97
CA LYS A 432 16.48 5.29 8.34
C LYS A 432 15.05 5.31 8.91
N PHE A 433 14.61 4.21 9.51
CA PHE A 433 13.32 4.08 10.18
C PHE A 433 13.48 4.00 11.72
N LYS A 434 14.60 4.46 12.27
CA LYS A 434 14.88 4.48 13.72
C LYS A 434 14.78 3.12 14.41
N CYS A 435 14.97 2.03 13.66
CA CYS A 435 14.93 0.66 14.17
C CYS A 435 13.64 0.32 14.94
N VAL A 436 12.51 0.97 14.62
CA VAL A 436 11.24 0.85 15.36
C VAL A 436 10.69 -0.58 15.41
N ALA A 437 11.09 -1.45 14.47
CA ALA A 437 10.71 -2.86 14.49
C ALA A 437 11.36 -3.67 15.63
N VAL A 438 12.33 -3.11 16.36
CA VAL A 438 12.90 -3.69 17.59
C VAL A 438 12.00 -3.38 18.80
N PHE A 439 11.16 -2.35 18.73
CA PHE A 439 10.27 -2.00 19.83
C PHE A 439 9.15 -3.02 19.99
N THR A 440 8.91 -3.39 21.24
CA THR A 440 7.95 -4.42 21.64
C THR A 440 6.89 -3.77 22.52
N SER A 441 5.62 -3.87 22.11
CA SER A 441 4.53 -3.33 22.91
C SER A 441 4.37 -4.11 24.21
N PRO A 442 4.34 -3.44 25.38
CA PRO A 442 3.96 -4.08 26.64
C PRO A 442 2.47 -4.48 26.59
N LYS A 443 2.08 -5.46 27.41
CA LYS A 443 0.68 -5.93 27.49
C LYS A 443 -0.26 -4.74 27.66
N VAL A 444 -1.25 -4.60 26.77
CA VAL A 444 -2.22 -3.50 26.81
C VAL A 444 -3.28 -3.83 27.88
N PRO A 445 -3.38 -3.06 28.98
CA PRO A 445 -4.37 -3.33 30.03
C PRO A 445 -5.80 -3.06 29.58
N GLU A 446 -6.75 -3.87 30.04
CA GLU A 446 -8.19 -3.74 29.75
C GLU A 446 -8.77 -2.38 30.14
N ARG A 447 -8.25 -1.76 31.22
CA ARG A 447 -8.66 -0.43 31.69
C ARG A 447 -8.43 0.72 30.71
N LEU A 448 -7.72 0.49 29.60
CA LEU A 448 -7.49 1.50 28.57
C LEU A 448 -8.62 1.59 27.53
N PHE A 449 -9.66 0.75 27.63
CA PHE A 449 -10.72 0.61 26.63
C PHE A 449 -12.10 1.03 27.15
#